data_AF-A0A7S3CJX8-F1
#
_entry.id   AF-A0A7S3CJX8-F1
#
_cell.length_a   1.000
_cell.length_b   1.000
_cell.length_c   1.000
_cell.angle_alpha   90.00
_cell.angle_beta   90.00
_cell.angle_gamma   90.00
#
_symmetry.space_group_name_H-M   'P 1'
#
loop_
_entity.id
_entity.type
_entity.pdbx_description
1 polymer ?
#
loop_
_entity_poly.entity_id
_entity_poly.type
_entity_poly.pdbx_seq_one_letter_code
_entity_poly.pdbx_strand_id
1 'polypeptide(L)'
;MLKSPKDLLREELVCFQTKMDLKDGTLGIGISIRKSPRTGLIQHVNPTIDLINMRSFTKLKVRKSLDGARFSHWLPLYFGETEEFEVSEEHYDEGLDEMVSKKRLVNTLRRFETHVEKSVRFLVTGSTRKELSPEHILEFMPKLINTHVLDLMKENRHISILAIRRLFNFIRLFAYFMNKDPRIQEQMEGRVKRFIDDPEQRTKKNTPNLGDLQVFSTMSRQFSHADMIKAYVDEQLDRNVMWMLIKIPELDFENKKLNKRNASKTTESERIKICFESSKTGLYFTAFFVHLNACVEKFTGQKPKNFAELARVLDQNHGCLPTEAENHFQQALFSISKIEDFKSYFNLIGYEVNSEKETYDKLIAAVKNSRQKGYHGRDDRSAIRQKEVEVVADMSESRLLKLVTQFCDAKIEREEFKPDDAESVA
;
A
#
# COMPACT_ATOMS: atom_id res chain seq x y z
N MET A 1 30.34 22.81 8.36
CA MET A 1 30.19 21.48 8.99
C MET A 1 29.20 20.68 8.17
N LEU A 2 29.51 19.42 7.84
CA LEU A 2 28.55 18.52 7.21
C LEU A 2 27.44 18.19 8.23
N LYS A 3 26.19 18.47 7.88
CA LYS A 3 25.03 18.14 8.73
C LYS A 3 24.84 16.63 8.77
N SER A 4 24.43 16.09 9.91
CA SER A 4 24.10 14.65 9.98
C SER A 4 22.84 14.37 9.14
N PRO A 5 22.63 13.12 8.66
CA PRO A 5 21.39 12.75 7.97
C PRO A 5 20.13 13.05 8.79
N LYS A 6 20.22 12.94 10.12
CA LYS A 6 19.12 13.26 11.04
C LYS A 6 18.82 14.76 11.09
N ASP A 7 19.84 15.61 11.06
CA ASP A 7 19.66 17.07 11.03
C ASP A 7 19.04 17.51 9.71
N LEU A 8 19.47 16.92 8.59
CA LEU A 8 18.86 17.15 7.28
C LEU A 8 17.39 16.74 7.27
N LEU A 9 17.07 15.56 7.80
CA LEU A 9 15.68 15.10 7.93
C LEU A 9 14.85 16.09 8.74
N ARG A 10 15.38 16.60 9.87
CA ARG A 10 14.68 17.59 10.69
C ARG A 10 14.35 18.87 9.92
N GLU A 11 15.26 19.34 9.08
CA GLU A 11 15.07 20.52 8.23
C GLU A 11 14.02 20.30 7.12
N GLU A 12 13.85 19.06 6.66
CA GLU A 12 12.82 18.68 5.70
C GLU A 12 11.40 18.58 6.31
N LEU A 13 11.29 18.52 7.64
CA LEU A 13 10.02 18.43 8.36
C LEU A 13 9.35 19.79 8.52
N VAL A 14 8.98 20.37 7.38
CA VAL A 14 8.30 21.66 7.29
C VAL A 14 7.08 21.56 6.39
N CYS A 15 6.08 22.39 6.68
CA CYS A 15 4.95 22.57 5.78
C CYS A 15 5.41 23.23 4.47
N PHE A 16 5.17 22.60 3.32
CA PHE A 16 5.67 23.14 2.05
C PHE A 16 5.11 24.54 1.73
N GLN A 17 3.89 24.84 2.19
CA GLN A 17 3.20 26.12 1.95
C GLN A 17 3.61 27.23 2.91
N THR A 18 3.64 26.95 4.21
CA THR A 18 3.86 27.99 5.25
C THR A 18 5.28 27.99 5.80
N LYS A 19 6.08 26.98 5.46
CA LYS A 19 7.42 26.72 5.99
C LYS A 19 7.48 26.53 7.51
N MET A 20 6.32 26.45 8.17
CA MET A 20 6.21 26.12 9.59
C MET A 20 6.74 24.71 9.85
N ASP A 21 7.58 24.58 10.86
CA ASP A 21 8.17 23.31 11.26
C ASP A 21 7.24 22.46 12.15
N LEU A 22 7.73 21.29 12.53
CA LEU A 22 7.03 20.35 13.43
C LEU A 22 6.84 20.89 14.85
N LYS A 23 7.75 21.75 15.33
CA LYS A 23 7.68 22.32 16.69
C LYS A 23 6.54 23.31 16.77
N ASP A 24 6.40 24.17 15.78
CA ASP A 24 5.41 25.24 15.75
C ASP A 24 4.01 24.76 15.32
N GLY A 25 3.91 23.62 14.63
CA GLY A 25 2.62 23.08 14.20
C GLY A 25 2.58 21.57 13.99
N THR A 26 1.37 21.01 14.01
CA THR A 26 1.18 19.61 13.59
C THR A 26 1.29 19.52 12.07
N LEU A 27 2.19 18.67 11.60
CA LEU A 27 2.35 18.33 10.19
C LEU A 27 1.49 17.11 9.83
N GLY A 28 1.10 17.05 8.57
CA GLY A 28 0.30 15.97 8.02
C GLY A 28 0.28 16.03 6.51
N ILE A 29 -0.52 15.19 5.88
CA ILE A 29 -0.65 15.10 4.43
C ILE A 29 -2.08 15.36 3.97
N GLY A 30 -2.22 15.74 2.71
CA GLY A 30 -3.50 15.73 2.03
C GLY A 30 -3.95 14.30 1.75
N ILE A 31 -5.24 14.01 1.91
CA ILE A 31 -5.81 12.73 1.50
C ILE A 31 -7.14 12.89 0.75
N SER A 32 -7.37 11.99 -0.19
CA SER A 32 -8.62 11.86 -0.95
C SER A 32 -9.22 10.47 -0.71
N ILE A 33 -10.48 10.43 -0.27
CA ILE A 33 -11.19 9.17 -0.02
C ILE A 33 -12.20 8.90 -1.14
N ARG A 34 -12.19 7.68 -1.68
CA ARG A 34 -13.28 7.16 -2.52
C ARG A 34 -14.08 6.14 -1.73
N LYS A 35 -15.39 6.39 -1.58
CA LYS A 35 -16.35 5.48 -0.94
C LYS A 35 -17.22 4.81 -2.00
N SER A 36 -17.63 3.56 -1.73
CA SER A 36 -18.57 2.83 -2.55
C SER A 36 -19.94 3.52 -2.50
N PRO A 37 -20.54 3.92 -3.64
CA PRO A 37 -21.86 4.55 -3.63
C PRO A 37 -22.96 3.66 -3.02
N ARG A 38 -22.81 2.33 -3.15
CA ARG A 38 -23.79 1.35 -2.68
C ARG A 38 -23.68 1.04 -1.19
N THR A 39 -22.47 0.91 -0.68
CA THR A 39 -22.23 0.40 0.69
C THR A 39 -21.73 1.47 1.65
N GLY A 40 -21.31 2.64 1.15
CA GLY A 40 -20.68 3.70 1.95
C GLY A 40 -19.26 3.37 2.43
N LEU A 41 -18.79 2.13 2.25
CA LEU A 41 -17.46 1.67 2.67
C LEU A 41 -16.35 2.35 1.87
N ILE A 42 -15.22 2.58 2.53
CA ILE A 42 -14.02 3.13 1.92
C ILE A 42 -13.47 2.10 0.92
N GLN A 43 -13.22 2.52 -0.31
CA GLN A 43 -12.57 1.69 -1.32
C GLN A 43 -11.09 2.02 -1.45
N HIS A 44 -10.76 3.31 -1.53
CA HIS A 44 -9.40 3.81 -1.67
C HIS A 44 -9.18 5.04 -0.79
N VAL A 45 -7.97 5.16 -0.25
CA VAL A 45 -7.50 6.35 0.46
C VAL A 45 -6.22 6.77 -0.23
N ASN A 46 -6.28 7.84 -1.01
CA ASN A 46 -5.18 8.32 -1.83
C ASN A 46 -4.43 9.42 -1.06
N PRO A 47 -3.23 9.14 -0.51
CA PRO A 47 -2.42 10.15 0.15
C PRO A 47 -1.62 11.00 -0.84
N THR A 48 -1.35 12.24 -0.46
CA THR A 48 -0.25 13.02 -1.04
C THR A 48 1.05 12.74 -0.28
N ILE A 49 2.19 13.10 -0.88
CA ILE A 49 3.51 12.93 -0.25
C ILE A 49 4.00 14.18 0.48
N ASP A 50 3.48 15.36 0.13
CA ASP A 50 3.95 16.64 0.67
C ASP A 50 3.33 16.95 2.04
N LEU A 51 4.15 17.50 2.94
CA LEU A 51 3.69 17.90 4.27
C LEU A 51 2.99 19.26 4.25
N ILE A 52 1.82 19.31 4.86
CA ILE A 52 1.09 20.52 5.17
C ILE A 52 0.68 20.55 6.63
N ASN A 53 0.61 21.75 7.20
CA ASN A 53 0.06 21.94 8.54
C ASN A 53 -1.45 22.27 8.51
N MET A 54 -2.08 22.18 9.68
CA MET A 54 -3.50 22.49 9.87
C MET A 54 -3.87 23.89 9.35
N ARG A 55 -3.01 24.90 9.55
CA ARG A 55 -3.25 26.28 9.11
C ARG A 55 -3.36 26.37 7.59
N SER A 56 -2.45 25.72 6.86
CA SER A 56 -2.47 25.67 5.39
C SER A 56 -3.75 25.04 4.88
N PHE A 57 -4.19 23.94 5.51
CA PHE A 57 -5.43 23.27 5.12
C PHE A 57 -6.67 24.10 5.44
N THR A 58 -6.79 24.66 6.64
CA THR A 58 -8.04 25.26 7.12
C THR A 58 -8.19 26.74 6.80
N LYS A 59 -7.14 27.53 6.99
CA LYS A 59 -7.15 28.99 6.82
C LYS A 59 -6.75 29.38 5.39
N LEU A 60 -5.67 28.79 4.87
CA LEU A 60 -5.19 29.09 3.51
C LEU A 60 -5.89 28.27 2.41
N LYS A 61 -6.79 27.36 2.79
CA LYS A 61 -7.59 26.54 1.87
C LYS A 61 -6.76 25.76 0.83
N VAL A 62 -5.54 25.34 1.19
CA VAL A 62 -4.71 24.51 0.30
C VAL A 62 -5.40 23.16 0.06
N ARG A 63 -5.62 22.80 -1.20
CA ARG A 63 -6.31 21.56 -1.64
C ARG A 63 -5.57 20.84 -2.79
N LYS A 64 -4.33 21.24 -3.08
CA LYS A 64 -3.48 20.65 -4.11
C LYS A 64 -2.08 20.42 -3.54
N SER A 65 -1.50 19.27 -3.83
CA SER A 65 -0.09 18.94 -3.56
C SER A 65 0.84 19.59 -4.59
N LEU A 66 2.16 19.45 -4.40
CA LEU A 66 3.17 19.99 -5.30
C LEU A 66 3.09 19.37 -6.71
N ASP A 67 2.71 18.09 -6.79
CA ASP A 67 2.45 17.37 -8.04
C ASP A 67 1.08 17.69 -8.67
N GLY A 68 0.32 18.62 -8.08
CA GLY A 68 -1.00 19.04 -8.56
C GLY A 68 -2.16 18.11 -8.18
N ALA A 69 -1.92 17.02 -7.45
CA ALA A 69 -2.99 16.12 -7.02
C ALA A 69 -3.95 16.83 -6.05
N ARG A 70 -5.26 16.68 -6.29
CA ARG A 70 -6.29 17.26 -5.44
C ARG A 70 -6.55 16.39 -4.21
N PHE A 71 -6.67 17.03 -3.06
CA PHE A 71 -7.08 16.38 -1.81
C PHE A 71 -8.21 17.13 -1.13
N SER A 72 -9.08 16.38 -0.47
CA SER A 72 -10.27 16.91 0.20
C SER A 72 -10.12 17.00 1.71
N HIS A 73 -9.23 16.21 2.29
CA HIS A 73 -9.03 16.13 3.73
C HIS A 73 -7.55 16.23 4.11
N TRP A 74 -7.30 16.41 5.41
CA TRP A 74 -5.96 16.46 5.99
C TRP A 74 -5.81 15.40 7.07
N LEU A 75 -4.73 14.63 6.99
CA LEU A 75 -4.36 13.58 7.92
C LEU A 75 -3.05 13.97 8.63
N PRO A 76 -3.10 14.30 9.93
CA PRO A 76 -1.90 14.42 10.76
C PRO A 76 -1.07 13.15 10.72
N LEU A 77 0.25 13.30 10.64
CA LEU A 77 1.20 12.20 10.78
C LEU A 77 1.94 12.35 12.10
N TYR A 78 2.39 11.23 12.65
CA TYR A 78 3.19 11.22 13.87
C TYR A 78 4.67 11.12 13.52
N PHE A 79 5.48 11.99 14.12
CA PHE A 79 6.93 12.09 13.89
C PHE A 79 7.71 11.91 15.21
N GLY A 80 7.11 11.27 16.22
CA GLY A 80 7.78 11.03 17.50
C GLY A 80 7.87 12.25 18.41
N GLU A 81 7.13 13.33 18.12
CA GLU A 81 7.16 14.54 18.93
C GLU A 81 6.54 14.31 20.33
N THR A 82 7.32 14.61 21.37
CA THR A 82 6.91 14.53 22.79
C THR A 82 7.35 15.74 23.60
N GLU A 83 7.86 16.78 22.94
CA GLU A 83 8.38 17.98 23.59
C GLU A 83 7.27 18.80 24.24
N GLU A 84 7.59 19.39 25.40
CA GLU A 84 6.79 20.41 26.07
C GLU A 84 7.61 21.70 26.18
N PHE A 85 7.02 22.84 25.81
CA PHE A 85 7.69 24.13 25.89
C PHE A 85 6.69 25.27 26.13
N GLU A 86 7.16 26.35 26.72
CA GLU A 86 6.37 27.58 26.89
C GLU A 86 6.50 28.47 25.65
N VAL A 87 5.37 29.02 25.21
CA VAL A 87 5.30 30.06 24.18
C VAL A 87 4.68 31.30 24.81
N SER A 88 5.34 32.44 24.67
CA SER A 88 4.78 33.75 25.00
C SER A 88 4.10 34.34 23.77
N GLU A 89 2.79 34.56 23.85
CA GLU A 89 2.03 35.30 22.84
C GLU A 89 1.72 36.70 23.41
N GLU A 90 2.14 37.75 22.71
CA GLU A 90 1.80 39.13 23.06
C GLU A 90 0.49 39.52 22.37
N HIS A 91 -0.41 40.14 23.13
CA HIS A 91 -1.66 40.69 22.61
C HIS A 91 -1.97 41.99 23.32
N TYR A 92 -2.66 42.89 22.61
CA TYR A 92 -3.15 44.12 23.18
C TYR A 92 -4.41 43.82 24.02
N ASP A 93 -4.40 44.22 25.28
CA ASP A 93 -5.56 44.12 26.15
C ASP A 93 -6.29 45.47 26.17
N GLU A 94 -7.46 45.54 25.53
CA GLU A 94 -8.27 46.78 25.46
C GLU A 94 -8.71 47.29 26.84
N GLY A 95 -8.80 46.41 27.86
CA GLY A 95 -9.20 46.79 29.21
C GLY A 95 -8.05 47.37 30.04
N LEU A 96 -6.81 46.99 29.72
CA LEU A 96 -5.60 47.46 30.40
C LEU A 96 -4.82 48.52 29.61
N ASP A 97 -5.20 48.76 28.35
CA ASP A 97 -4.56 49.71 27.42
C ASP A 97 -3.05 49.45 27.24
N GLU A 98 -2.63 48.18 27.32
CA GLU A 98 -1.23 47.78 27.26
C GLU A 98 -1.02 46.46 26.51
N MET A 99 0.24 46.21 26.12
CA MET A 99 0.66 44.95 25.52
C MET A 99 0.90 43.92 26.62
N VAL A 100 0.06 42.90 26.68
CA VAL A 100 0.14 41.84 27.70
C VAL A 100 0.74 40.57 27.08
N SER A 101 1.79 40.04 27.73
CA SER A 101 2.38 38.76 27.36
C SER A 101 1.67 37.61 28.07
N LYS A 102 1.06 36.71 27.31
CA LYS A 102 0.43 35.50 27.82
C LYS A 102 1.33 34.31 27.53
N LYS A 103 1.82 33.68 28.60
CA LYS A 103 2.53 32.40 28.49
C LYS A 103 1.53 31.26 28.31
N ARG A 104 1.77 30.38 27.35
CA ARG A 104 1.03 29.14 27.13
C ARG A 104 2.00 27.97 27.04
N LEU A 105 1.77 26.95 27.87
CA LEU A 105 2.45 25.66 27.72
C LEU A 105 1.92 24.91 26.49
N VAL A 106 2.82 24.48 25.63
CA VAL A 106 2.52 23.68 24.44
C VAL A 106 3.07 22.28 24.65
N ASN A 107 2.18 21.28 24.67
CA ASN A 107 2.55 19.87 24.58
C ASN A 107 2.30 19.39 23.14
N THR A 108 3.38 19.03 22.45
CA THR A 108 3.38 18.64 21.04
C THR A 108 2.59 17.36 20.78
N LEU A 109 2.76 16.34 21.63
CA LEU A 109 2.03 15.09 21.55
C LEU A 109 0.52 15.34 21.68
N ARG A 110 0.06 16.03 22.74
CA ARG A 110 -1.36 16.33 22.97
C ARG A 110 -1.98 17.12 21.82
N ARG A 111 -1.23 18.04 21.22
CA ARG A 111 -1.64 18.78 20.02
C ARG A 111 -1.83 17.85 18.83
N PHE A 112 -0.89 16.94 18.58
CA PHE A 112 -1.02 15.89 17.57
C PHE A 112 -2.23 15.00 17.83
N GLU A 113 -2.40 14.47 19.05
CA GLU A 113 -3.53 13.60 19.42
C GLU A 113 -4.88 14.26 19.13
N THR A 114 -5.01 15.54 19.52
CA THR A 114 -6.22 16.33 19.28
C THR A 114 -6.54 16.44 17.79
N HIS A 115 -5.53 16.66 16.95
CA HIS A 115 -5.70 16.77 15.51
C HIS A 115 -6.01 15.42 14.87
N VAL A 116 -5.24 14.38 15.20
CA VAL A 116 -5.34 13.07 14.54
C VAL A 116 -6.67 12.40 14.85
N GLU A 117 -7.16 12.51 16.08
CA GLU A 117 -8.47 11.97 16.46
C GLU A 117 -9.59 12.67 15.70
N LYS A 118 -9.59 14.01 15.68
CA LYS A 118 -10.62 14.79 14.97
C LYS A 118 -10.60 14.47 13.47
N SER A 119 -9.41 14.43 12.86
CA SER A 119 -9.25 14.11 11.45
C SER A 119 -9.74 12.69 11.14
N VAL A 120 -9.21 11.65 11.79
CA VAL A 120 -9.57 10.25 11.51
C VAL A 120 -11.05 9.98 11.77
N ARG A 121 -11.60 10.50 12.87
CA ARG A 121 -13.02 10.38 13.18
C ARG A 121 -13.89 11.00 12.10
N PHE A 122 -13.53 12.18 11.58
CA PHE A 122 -14.24 12.81 10.47
C PHE A 122 -14.13 11.99 9.17
N LEU A 123 -12.95 11.46 8.86
CA LEU A 123 -12.70 10.67 7.65
C LEU A 123 -13.56 9.41 7.58
N VAL A 124 -13.63 8.68 8.70
CA VAL A 124 -14.30 7.39 8.77
C VAL A 124 -15.80 7.54 9.06
N THR A 125 -16.21 8.48 9.91
CA THR A 125 -17.61 8.61 10.36
C THR A 125 -18.39 9.77 9.76
N GLY A 126 -17.70 10.70 9.08
CA GLY A 126 -18.28 11.98 8.60
C GLY A 126 -18.55 13.00 9.71
N SER A 127 -18.12 12.74 10.95
CA SER A 127 -18.34 13.62 12.11
C SER A 127 -17.10 13.66 13.00
N THR A 128 -16.82 14.81 13.60
CA THR A 128 -15.75 14.95 14.62
C THR A 128 -16.22 14.58 16.03
N ARG A 129 -17.50 14.22 16.20
CA ARG A 129 -18.12 13.94 17.50
C ARG A 129 -18.42 12.47 17.78
N LYS A 130 -18.52 11.64 16.73
CA LYS A 130 -18.82 10.21 16.88
C LYS A 130 -17.64 9.44 17.49
N GLU A 131 -17.89 8.35 18.20
CA GLU A 131 -16.80 7.54 18.72
C GLU A 131 -16.01 6.86 17.60
N LEU A 132 -14.71 6.70 17.83
CA LEU A 132 -13.82 6.00 16.92
C LEU A 132 -13.68 4.55 17.41
N SER A 133 -14.19 3.60 16.63
CA SER A 133 -14.11 2.17 16.96
C SER A 133 -12.88 1.49 16.32
N PRO A 134 -12.44 0.34 16.83
CA PRO A 134 -11.36 -0.45 16.22
C PRO A 134 -11.59 -0.76 14.74
N GLU A 135 -12.83 -1.07 14.35
CA GLU A 135 -13.21 -1.42 12.99
C GLU A 135 -12.96 -0.27 12.01
N HIS A 136 -13.18 0.97 12.44
CA HIS A 136 -12.90 2.14 11.61
C HIS A 136 -11.41 2.26 11.30
N ILE A 137 -10.53 1.99 12.28
CA ILE A 137 -9.08 1.99 12.07
C ILE A 137 -8.67 0.83 11.14
N LEU A 138 -9.21 -0.37 11.40
CA LEU A 138 -8.97 -1.57 10.59
C LEU A 138 -9.55 -1.47 9.17
N GLU A 139 -10.48 -0.55 8.92
CA GLU A 139 -10.95 -0.23 7.56
C GLU A 139 -10.04 0.80 6.89
N PHE A 140 -9.65 1.86 7.60
CA PHE A 140 -8.95 3.02 7.07
C PHE A 140 -7.45 2.80 6.86
N MET A 141 -6.71 2.37 7.90
CA MET A 141 -5.25 2.30 7.86
C MET A 141 -4.73 1.31 6.82
N PRO A 142 -5.29 0.10 6.66
CA PRO A 142 -4.86 -0.80 5.60
C PRO A 142 -5.08 -0.22 4.20
N LYS A 143 -6.19 0.50 3.97
CA LYS A 143 -6.47 1.10 2.67
C LYS A 143 -5.54 2.26 2.35
N LEU A 144 -5.15 3.05 3.36
CA LEU A 144 -4.12 4.07 3.23
C LEU A 144 -2.78 3.45 2.80
N ILE A 145 -2.32 2.44 3.53
CA ILE A 145 -1.05 1.75 3.25
C ILE A 145 -1.10 1.06 1.88
N ASN A 146 -2.15 0.29 1.59
CA ASN A 146 -2.32 -0.42 0.33
C ASN A 146 -2.33 0.50 -0.88
N THR A 147 -3.06 1.62 -0.80
CA THR A 147 -3.12 2.56 -1.92
C THR A 147 -1.76 3.19 -2.17
N HIS A 148 -1.04 3.55 -1.10
CA HIS A 148 0.32 4.08 -1.21
C HIS A 148 1.31 3.06 -1.80
N VAL A 149 1.26 1.81 -1.34
CA VAL A 149 2.08 0.73 -1.90
C VAL A 149 1.76 0.49 -3.38
N LEU A 150 0.48 0.48 -3.76
CA LEU A 150 0.11 0.37 -5.17
C LEU A 150 0.63 1.55 -6.01
N ASP A 151 0.61 2.77 -5.47
CA ASP A 151 1.15 3.94 -6.16
C ASP A 151 2.68 3.89 -6.30
N LEU A 152 3.39 3.30 -5.33
CA LEU A 152 4.83 3.00 -5.41
C LEU A 152 5.17 1.95 -6.48
N MET A 153 4.27 0.99 -6.70
CA MET A 153 4.48 -0.13 -7.62
C MET A 153 4.02 0.12 -9.06
N LYS A 154 3.43 1.28 -9.35
CA LYS A 154 3.06 1.63 -10.72
C LYS A 154 4.31 1.73 -11.60
N GLU A 155 4.28 1.05 -12.73
CA GLU A 155 5.32 1.08 -13.76
C GLU A 155 5.64 2.53 -14.13
N ASN A 156 6.93 2.85 -14.28
CA ASN A 156 7.49 4.18 -14.60
C ASN A 156 7.62 5.20 -13.45
N ARG A 157 7.37 4.81 -12.19
CA ARG A 157 7.74 5.67 -11.04
C ARG A 157 9.02 5.18 -10.38
N HIS A 158 10.04 6.04 -10.37
CA HIS A 158 11.19 5.83 -9.50
C HIS A 158 10.70 5.89 -8.04
N ILE A 159 10.89 4.80 -7.30
CA ILE A 159 10.53 4.73 -5.89
C ILE A 159 11.42 5.72 -5.14
N SER A 160 10.88 6.86 -4.73
CA SER A 160 11.65 7.88 -4.02
C SER A 160 11.77 7.54 -2.53
N ILE A 161 12.88 7.94 -1.91
CA ILE A 161 13.06 7.86 -0.45
C ILE A 161 11.94 8.58 0.28
N LEU A 162 11.47 9.73 -0.23
CA LEU A 162 10.35 10.45 0.36
C LEU A 162 9.06 9.61 0.41
N ALA A 163 8.78 8.83 -0.63
CA ALA A 163 7.62 7.96 -0.64
C ALA A 163 7.79 6.76 0.31
N ILE A 164 9.00 6.23 0.47
CA ILE A 164 9.31 5.24 1.51
C ILE A 164 9.10 5.83 2.91
N ARG A 165 9.58 7.04 3.18
CA ARG A 165 9.35 7.75 4.45
C ARG A 165 7.87 7.82 4.79
N ARG A 166 7.04 8.24 3.83
CA ARG A 166 5.58 8.31 4.03
C ARG A 166 4.95 6.96 4.35
N LEU A 167 5.42 5.87 3.73
CA LEU A 167 4.97 4.53 4.10
C LEU A 167 5.24 4.23 5.59
N PHE A 168 6.46 4.53 6.07
CA PHE A 168 6.81 4.31 7.47
C PHE A 168 6.10 5.27 8.43
N ASN A 169 5.81 6.51 8.02
CA ASN A 169 4.92 7.38 8.78
C ASN A 169 3.51 6.76 8.93
N PHE A 170 2.98 6.10 7.89
CA PHE A 170 1.67 5.42 7.98
C PHE A 170 1.71 4.19 8.87
N ILE A 171 2.78 3.39 8.78
CA ILE A 171 3.02 2.25 9.68
C ILE A 171 3.12 2.72 11.13
N ARG A 172 3.88 3.79 11.38
CA ARG A 172 4.04 4.37 12.71
C ARG A 172 2.71 4.89 13.26
N LEU A 173 1.92 5.55 12.42
CA LEU A 173 0.57 6.02 12.78
C LEU A 173 -0.37 4.84 13.09
N PHE A 174 -0.26 3.74 12.36
CA PHE A 174 -1.06 2.54 12.65
C PHE A 174 -0.64 1.92 13.99
N ALA A 175 0.66 1.76 14.22
CA ALA A 175 1.20 1.30 15.51
C ALA A 175 0.77 2.21 16.68
N TYR A 176 0.70 3.53 16.46
CA TYR A 176 0.17 4.48 17.44
C TYR A 176 -1.28 4.16 17.83
N PHE A 177 -2.18 3.96 16.85
CA PHE A 177 -3.57 3.58 17.14
C PHE A 177 -3.67 2.23 17.85
N MET A 178 -2.87 1.25 17.44
CA MET A 178 -2.85 -0.08 18.05
C MET A 178 -2.36 -0.06 19.50
N ASN A 179 -1.44 0.84 19.83
CA ASN A 179 -1.00 1.05 21.21
C ASN A 179 -2.08 1.74 22.06
N LYS A 180 -2.85 2.65 21.45
CA LYS A 180 -3.93 3.39 22.11
C LYS A 180 -5.17 2.53 22.38
N ASP A 181 -5.46 1.56 21.50
CA ASP A 181 -6.57 0.62 21.65
C ASP A 181 -6.13 -0.82 21.31
N PRO A 182 -5.82 -1.65 22.32
CA PRO A 182 -5.37 -3.04 22.12
C PRO A 182 -6.35 -3.92 21.35
N ARG A 183 -7.65 -3.58 21.33
CA ARG A 183 -8.67 -4.34 20.59
C ARG A 183 -8.40 -4.33 19.08
N ILE A 184 -7.71 -3.31 18.58
CA ILE A 184 -7.30 -3.24 17.17
C ILE A 184 -6.35 -4.40 16.83
N GLN A 185 -5.35 -4.66 17.69
CA GLN A 185 -4.42 -5.78 17.52
C GLN A 185 -5.18 -7.12 17.57
N GLU A 186 -6.02 -7.32 18.60
CA GLU A 186 -6.76 -8.56 18.80
C GLU A 186 -7.66 -8.89 17.59
N GLN A 187 -8.46 -7.92 17.14
CA GLN A 187 -9.34 -8.12 15.99
C GLN A 187 -8.58 -8.37 14.69
N MET A 188 -7.47 -7.67 14.48
CA MET A 188 -6.60 -7.84 13.32
C MET A 188 -6.01 -9.26 13.29
N GLU A 189 -5.46 -9.72 14.40
CA GLU A 189 -4.88 -11.06 14.53
C GLU A 189 -5.94 -12.15 14.37
N GLY A 190 -7.16 -11.93 14.90
CA GLY A 190 -8.29 -12.80 14.66
C GLY A 190 -8.65 -12.94 13.17
N ARG A 191 -8.54 -11.86 12.38
CA ARG A 191 -8.76 -11.91 10.92
C ARG A 191 -7.66 -12.69 10.20
N VAL A 192 -6.40 -12.46 10.56
CA VAL A 192 -5.26 -13.19 9.99
C VAL A 192 -5.36 -14.68 10.31
N LYS A 193 -5.59 -15.03 11.57
CA LYS A 193 -5.77 -16.41 12.02
C LYS A 193 -6.89 -17.13 11.26
N ARG A 194 -8.08 -16.52 11.18
CA ARG A 194 -9.22 -17.09 10.44
C ARG A 194 -8.89 -17.34 8.97
N PHE A 195 -8.16 -16.42 8.32
CA PHE A 195 -7.76 -16.58 6.93
C PHE A 195 -6.78 -17.75 6.73
N ILE A 196 -5.83 -17.93 7.66
CA ILE A 196 -4.87 -19.02 7.64
C ILE A 196 -5.59 -20.36 7.84
N ASP A 197 -6.39 -20.47 8.91
CA ASP A 197 -6.92 -21.75 9.37
C ASP A 197 -8.11 -22.27 8.55
N ASP A 198 -8.98 -21.38 8.06
CA ASP A 198 -10.26 -21.76 7.46
C ASP A 198 -10.36 -21.29 5.99
N PRO A 199 -10.37 -22.22 5.02
CA PRO A 199 -10.57 -21.92 3.60
C PRO A 199 -11.84 -21.11 3.28
N GLU A 200 -12.93 -21.26 4.05
CA GLU A 200 -14.17 -20.51 3.81
C GLU A 200 -14.02 -19.02 4.12
N GLN A 201 -13.12 -18.67 5.04
CA GLN A 201 -12.81 -17.27 5.41
C GLN A 201 -11.98 -16.55 4.35
N ARG A 202 -11.39 -17.28 3.40
CA ARG A 202 -10.55 -16.71 2.34
C ARG A 202 -11.34 -16.04 1.23
N THR A 203 -12.64 -16.31 1.13
CA THR A 203 -13.48 -15.85 0.02
C THR A 203 -13.72 -14.33 0.03
N LYS A 204 -14.12 -13.72 -1.10
CA LYS A 204 -14.49 -12.28 -1.17
C LYS A 204 -15.61 -11.88 -0.20
N LYS A 205 -16.42 -12.82 0.25
CA LYS A 205 -17.50 -12.57 1.22
C LYS A 205 -16.92 -12.24 2.61
N ASN A 206 -15.97 -13.04 3.06
CA ASN A 206 -15.41 -12.94 4.41
C ASN A 206 -14.13 -12.09 4.46
N THR A 207 -13.35 -12.11 3.37
CA THR A 207 -12.16 -11.29 3.15
C THR A 207 -12.31 -10.49 1.86
N PRO A 208 -13.02 -9.35 1.86
CA PRO A 208 -13.28 -8.59 0.62
C PRO A 208 -12.00 -8.08 -0.06
N ASN A 209 -11.00 -7.68 0.71
CA ASN A 209 -9.73 -7.15 0.21
C ASN A 209 -8.54 -7.98 0.71
N LEU A 210 -7.85 -8.67 -0.19
CA LEU A 210 -6.62 -9.41 0.16
C LEU A 210 -5.47 -8.49 0.56
N GLY A 211 -5.42 -7.26 0.03
CA GLY A 211 -4.38 -6.31 0.43
C GLY A 211 -4.47 -5.94 1.91
N ASP A 212 -5.66 -5.94 2.51
CA ASP A 212 -5.80 -5.62 3.94
C ASP A 212 -5.06 -6.67 4.79
N LEU A 213 -5.05 -7.95 4.38
CA LEU A 213 -4.28 -9.01 5.06
C LEU A 213 -2.76 -8.84 4.93
N GLN A 214 -2.29 -8.31 3.80
CA GLN A 214 -0.87 -8.01 3.61
C GLN A 214 -0.37 -6.97 4.63
N VAL A 215 -1.18 -5.92 4.86
CA VAL A 215 -0.91 -4.96 5.94
C VAL A 215 -1.04 -5.60 7.31
N PHE A 216 -2.07 -6.41 7.54
CA PHE A 216 -2.27 -7.05 8.83
C PHE A 216 -1.13 -8.01 9.21
N SER A 217 -0.56 -8.75 8.27
CA SER A 217 0.62 -9.59 8.53
C SER A 217 1.87 -8.76 8.85
N THR A 218 2.03 -7.61 8.19
CA THR A 218 3.09 -6.65 8.48
C THR A 218 2.99 -6.10 9.91
N MET A 219 1.77 -5.92 10.41
CA MET A 219 1.47 -5.34 11.72
C MET A 219 1.18 -6.39 12.82
N SER A 220 1.16 -7.67 12.50
CA SER A 220 0.82 -8.74 13.46
C SER A 220 1.99 -9.02 14.41
N ARG A 221 1.70 -9.23 15.70
CA ARG A 221 2.71 -9.68 16.67
C ARG A 221 2.93 -11.18 16.58
N GLN A 222 1.87 -11.92 16.25
CA GLN A 222 1.84 -13.39 16.31
C GLN A 222 2.14 -14.06 14.96
N PHE A 223 1.77 -13.42 13.85
CA PHE A 223 1.87 -14.03 12.52
C PHE A 223 2.92 -13.31 11.67
N SER A 224 3.70 -14.10 10.92
CA SER A 224 4.59 -13.61 9.88
C SER A 224 3.93 -13.73 8.51
N HIS A 225 4.43 -12.99 7.53
CA HIS A 225 3.96 -13.11 6.15
C HIS A 225 4.06 -14.55 5.62
N ALA A 226 5.12 -15.28 6.01
CA ALA A 226 5.32 -16.68 5.66
C ALA A 226 4.19 -17.61 6.15
N ASP A 227 3.53 -17.32 7.28
CA ASP A 227 2.47 -18.21 7.81
C ASP A 227 1.24 -18.22 6.91
N MET A 228 0.97 -17.10 6.24
CA MET A 228 -0.19 -16.94 5.38
C MET A 228 0.11 -17.10 3.89
N ILE A 229 1.38 -17.19 3.48
CA ILE A 229 1.76 -17.10 2.06
C ILE A 229 1.04 -18.14 1.22
N LYS A 230 0.96 -19.39 1.70
CA LYS A 230 0.32 -20.46 0.95
C LYS A 230 -1.16 -20.17 0.72
N ALA A 231 -1.89 -19.89 1.80
CA ALA A 231 -3.32 -19.55 1.74
C ALA A 231 -3.58 -18.29 0.91
N TYR A 232 -2.67 -17.32 0.97
CA TYR A 232 -2.75 -16.06 0.26
C TYR A 232 -2.56 -16.23 -1.24
N VAL A 233 -1.50 -16.93 -1.68
CA VAL A 233 -1.19 -17.17 -3.09
C VAL A 233 -2.31 -17.96 -3.75
N ASP A 234 -2.79 -19.03 -3.12
CA ASP A 234 -3.86 -19.88 -3.66
C ASP A 234 -5.12 -19.02 -3.94
N GLU A 235 -5.54 -18.18 -2.98
CA GLU A 235 -6.71 -17.30 -3.15
C GLU A 235 -6.44 -16.11 -4.08
N GLN A 236 -5.20 -15.59 -4.11
CA GLN A 236 -4.81 -14.52 -5.02
C GLN A 236 -4.90 -14.97 -6.49
N LEU A 237 -4.39 -16.16 -6.80
CA LEU A 237 -4.47 -16.72 -8.15
C LEU A 237 -5.94 -16.84 -8.60
N ASP A 238 -6.81 -17.39 -7.74
CA ASP A 238 -8.26 -17.50 -8.02
C ASP A 238 -8.90 -16.12 -8.31
N ARG A 239 -8.56 -15.07 -7.54
CA ARG A 239 -9.12 -13.72 -7.71
C ARG A 239 -8.57 -13.01 -8.95
N ASN A 240 -7.32 -13.27 -9.31
CA ASN A 240 -6.66 -12.65 -10.46
C ASN A 240 -7.25 -13.10 -11.80
N VAL A 241 -7.82 -14.32 -11.87
CA VAL A 241 -8.47 -14.86 -13.08
C VAL A 241 -9.46 -13.88 -13.69
N MET A 242 -10.29 -13.19 -12.90
CA MET A 242 -11.25 -12.22 -13.45
C MET A 242 -10.54 -11.13 -14.27
N TRP A 243 -9.48 -10.55 -13.74
CA TRP A 243 -8.72 -9.48 -14.41
C TRP A 243 -7.94 -10.00 -15.61
N MET A 244 -7.40 -11.21 -15.50
CA MET A 244 -6.73 -11.91 -16.58
C MET A 244 -7.68 -12.16 -17.75
N LEU A 245 -8.85 -12.76 -17.52
CA LEU A 245 -9.81 -13.11 -18.57
C LEU A 245 -10.50 -11.90 -19.21
N ILE A 246 -10.59 -10.77 -18.50
CA ILE A 246 -11.04 -9.50 -19.11
C ILE A 246 -10.05 -9.05 -20.19
N LYS A 247 -8.75 -9.18 -19.93
CA LYS A 247 -7.71 -8.79 -20.89
C LYS A 247 -7.54 -9.84 -21.98
N ILE A 248 -7.56 -11.11 -21.59
CA ILE A 248 -7.17 -12.27 -22.41
C ILE A 248 -8.17 -13.42 -22.17
N PRO A 249 -9.36 -13.37 -22.78
CA PRO A 249 -10.39 -14.42 -22.63
C PRO A 249 -9.92 -15.83 -23.02
N GLU A 250 -8.90 -15.93 -23.87
CA GLU A 250 -8.32 -17.16 -24.41
C GLU A 250 -7.59 -18.01 -23.34
N LEU A 251 -7.41 -17.47 -22.13
CA LEU A 251 -6.89 -18.18 -20.97
C LEU A 251 -8.01 -18.86 -20.15
N ASP A 252 -9.28 -18.79 -20.57
CA ASP A 252 -10.37 -19.54 -19.94
C ASP A 252 -10.31 -21.02 -20.36
N PHE A 253 -9.55 -21.81 -19.59
CA PHE A 253 -9.37 -23.24 -19.82
C PHE A 253 -10.67 -24.07 -19.75
N GLU A 254 -11.77 -23.52 -19.23
CA GLU A 254 -13.06 -24.22 -19.17
C GLU A 254 -13.97 -23.89 -20.37
N ASN A 255 -13.65 -22.86 -21.17
CA ASN A 255 -14.46 -22.47 -22.31
C ASN A 255 -14.23 -23.38 -23.53
N LYS A 256 -15.05 -24.42 -23.66
CA LYS A 256 -15.00 -25.38 -24.76
C LYS A 256 -15.10 -24.76 -26.17
N LYS A 257 -15.75 -23.60 -26.34
CA LYS A 257 -15.84 -22.92 -27.65
C LYS A 257 -14.51 -22.27 -28.04
N LEU A 258 -13.85 -21.60 -27.09
CA LEU A 258 -12.53 -20.99 -27.30
C LEU A 258 -11.43 -22.05 -27.39
N ASN A 259 -11.51 -23.11 -26.58
CA ASN A 259 -10.52 -24.19 -26.56
C ASN A 259 -10.50 -25.02 -27.85
N LYS A 260 -11.63 -25.18 -28.55
CA LYS A 260 -11.66 -25.83 -29.87
C LYS A 260 -10.92 -25.02 -30.95
N ARG A 261 -10.92 -23.69 -30.86
CA ARG A 261 -10.18 -22.78 -31.77
C ARG A 261 -8.70 -22.65 -31.39
N ASN A 262 -8.38 -22.68 -30.09
CA ASN A 262 -7.03 -22.50 -29.55
C ASN A 262 -6.19 -23.81 -29.42
N ALA A 263 -6.67 -24.93 -29.96
CA ALA A 263 -6.17 -26.26 -29.62
C ALA A 263 -4.77 -26.62 -30.15
N SER A 264 -4.13 -25.83 -31.03
CA SER A 264 -2.99 -26.37 -31.81
C SER A 264 -1.70 -25.56 -31.91
N LYS A 265 -1.53 -24.38 -31.27
CA LYS A 265 -0.28 -23.60 -31.46
C LYS A 265 0.40 -22.99 -30.24
N THR A 266 -0.28 -22.72 -29.13
CA THR A 266 0.34 -22.08 -27.95
C THR A 266 0.68 -23.12 -26.88
N THR A 267 1.97 -23.21 -26.54
CA THR A 267 2.55 -24.12 -25.55
C THR A 267 2.12 -23.78 -24.11
N GLU A 268 2.30 -24.73 -23.18
CA GLU A 268 2.06 -24.49 -21.75
C GLU A 268 2.93 -23.32 -21.24
N SER A 269 4.19 -23.28 -21.66
CA SER A 269 5.17 -22.24 -21.28
C SER A 269 4.74 -20.83 -21.71
N GLU A 270 4.26 -20.68 -22.95
CA GLU A 270 3.76 -19.39 -23.43
C GLU A 270 2.52 -18.94 -22.64
N ARG A 271 1.62 -19.86 -22.27
CA ARG A 271 0.45 -19.53 -21.45
C ARG A 271 0.86 -19.08 -20.05
N ILE A 272 1.83 -19.75 -19.42
CA ILE A 272 2.39 -19.35 -18.12
C ILE A 272 2.95 -17.93 -18.22
N LYS A 273 3.73 -17.63 -19.26
CA LYS A 273 4.32 -16.30 -19.48
C LYS A 273 3.23 -15.22 -19.61
N ILE A 274 2.21 -15.45 -20.43
CA ILE A 274 1.10 -14.50 -20.59
C ILE A 274 0.31 -14.32 -19.28
N CYS A 275 0.08 -15.40 -18.53
CA CYS A 275 -0.55 -15.36 -17.22
C CYS A 275 0.26 -14.50 -16.22
N PHE A 276 1.58 -14.62 -16.25
CA PHE A 276 2.48 -13.82 -15.41
C PHE A 276 2.37 -12.34 -15.77
N GLU A 277 2.58 -12.02 -17.05
CA GLU A 277 2.53 -10.65 -17.59
C GLU A 277 1.20 -9.95 -17.28
N SER A 278 0.08 -10.65 -17.47
CA SER A 278 -1.26 -10.11 -17.19
C SER A 278 -1.56 -9.90 -15.70
N SER A 279 -0.80 -10.55 -14.82
CA SER A 279 -0.98 -10.53 -13.36
C SER A 279 0.09 -9.73 -12.60
N LYS A 280 1.08 -9.15 -13.30
CA LYS A 280 2.24 -8.46 -12.71
C LYS A 280 1.91 -7.54 -11.54
N THR A 281 0.92 -6.66 -11.69
CA THR A 281 0.54 -5.71 -10.62
C THR A 281 0.24 -6.39 -9.28
N GLY A 282 -0.51 -7.51 -9.28
CA GLY A 282 -0.86 -8.23 -8.05
C GLY A 282 0.31 -9.04 -7.48
N LEU A 283 1.13 -9.63 -8.35
CA LEU A 283 2.32 -10.38 -7.95
C LEU A 283 3.36 -9.42 -7.34
N TYR A 284 3.65 -8.31 -8.01
CA TYR A 284 4.58 -7.27 -7.55
C TYR A 284 4.14 -6.62 -6.24
N PHE A 285 2.82 -6.42 -6.06
CA PHE A 285 2.27 -5.99 -4.79
C PHE A 285 2.58 -6.98 -3.66
N THR A 286 2.50 -8.28 -3.91
CA THR A 286 2.84 -9.31 -2.91
C THR A 286 4.34 -9.31 -2.61
N ALA A 287 5.18 -9.24 -3.65
CA ALA A 287 6.63 -9.14 -3.52
C ALA A 287 7.05 -7.91 -2.70
N PHE A 288 6.37 -6.77 -2.87
CA PHE A 288 6.58 -5.59 -2.05
C PHE A 288 6.38 -5.89 -0.56
N PHE A 289 5.28 -6.57 -0.21
CA PHE A 289 5.00 -6.89 1.18
C PHE A 289 5.96 -7.92 1.78
N VAL A 290 6.55 -8.82 0.97
CA VAL A 290 7.66 -9.67 1.42
C VAL A 290 8.84 -8.81 1.89
N HIS A 291 9.28 -7.86 1.04
CA HIS A 291 10.37 -6.97 1.41
C HIS A 291 10.01 -6.05 2.58
N LEU A 292 8.76 -5.57 2.65
CA LEU A 292 8.31 -4.73 3.75
C LEU A 292 8.31 -5.50 5.08
N ASN A 293 7.82 -6.75 5.08
CA ASN A 293 7.86 -7.60 6.27
C ASN A 293 9.30 -7.87 6.70
N ALA A 294 10.17 -8.24 5.77
CA ALA A 294 11.60 -8.46 6.07
C ALA A 294 12.26 -7.19 6.63
N CYS A 295 11.91 -6.00 6.11
CA CYS A 295 12.39 -4.73 6.64
C CYS A 295 11.90 -4.47 8.07
N VAL A 296 10.60 -4.65 8.33
CA VAL A 296 9.99 -4.48 9.66
C VAL A 296 10.56 -5.49 10.67
N GLU A 297 10.80 -6.72 10.26
CA GLU A 297 11.34 -7.80 11.11
C GLU A 297 12.81 -7.56 11.50
N LYS A 298 13.59 -6.78 10.74
CA LYS A 298 14.93 -6.33 11.16
C LYS A 298 14.90 -5.51 12.45
N PHE A 299 13.79 -4.80 12.72
CA PHE A 299 13.64 -3.96 13.92
C PHE A 299 12.76 -4.60 14.99
N THR A 300 11.76 -5.40 14.58
CA THR A 300 10.82 -6.02 15.51
C THR A 300 11.24 -7.42 15.97
N GLY A 301 12.21 -8.04 15.31
CA GLY A 301 12.48 -9.48 15.43
C GLY A 301 11.41 -10.31 14.70
N GLN A 302 11.47 -11.64 14.86
CA GLN A 302 10.58 -12.56 14.14
C GLN A 302 9.23 -12.73 14.83
N LYS A 303 9.17 -13.44 15.96
CA LYS A 303 7.94 -13.70 16.73
C LYS A 303 8.23 -13.90 18.23
N PRO A 304 7.42 -13.32 19.14
CA PRO A 304 6.44 -12.27 18.86
C PRO A 304 7.13 -10.97 18.41
N LYS A 305 6.59 -10.29 17.39
CA LYS A 305 7.18 -9.03 16.88
C LYS A 305 7.11 -7.92 17.94
N ASN A 306 8.24 -7.30 18.25
CA ASN A 306 8.34 -6.18 19.17
C ASN A 306 8.08 -4.83 18.47
N PHE A 307 6.82 -4.45 18.35
CA PHE A 307 6.45 -3.14 17.77
C PHE A 307 6.83 -1.94 18.64
N ALA A 308 7.09 -2.13 19.93
CA ALA A 308 7.59 -1.04 20.78
C ALA A 308 8.99 -0.62 20.35
N GLU A 309 9.83 -1.58 19.95
CA GLU A 309 11.17 -1.29 19.44
C GLU A 309 11.13 -0.59 18.08
N LEU A 310 10.27 -1.05 17.15
CA LEU A 310 10.06 -0.34 15.89
C LEU A 310 9.58 1.10 16.13
N ALA A 311 8.61 1.30 17.03
CA ALA A 311 8.12 2.63 17.37
C ALA A 311 9.25 3.51 17.93
N ARG A 312 10.08 2.97 18.83
CA ARG A 312 11.25 3.66 19.39
C ARG A 312 12.23 4.12 18.31
N VAL A 313 12.60 3.22 17.38
CA VAL A 313 13.52 3.53 16.29
C VAL A 313 12.95 4.61 15.37
N LEU A 314 11.68 4.49 14.99
CA LEU A 314 11.01 5.47 14.14
C LEU A 314 10.89 6.83 14.85
N ASP A 315 10.48 6.87 16.12
CA ASP A 315 10.32 8.12 16.87
C ASP A 315 11.66 8.84 17.06
N GLN A 316 12.74 8.11 17.31
CA GLN A 316 14.09 8.67 17.38
C GLN A 316 14.58 9.27 16.06
N ASN A 317 13.96 8.92 14.95
CA ASN A 317 14.29 9.39 13.61
C ASN A 317 13.06 10.00 12.91
N HIS A 318 12.25 10.73 13.66
CA HIS A 318 11.14 11.52 13.16
C HIS A 318 10.11 10.75 12.32
N GLY A 319 9.70 9.58 12.78
CA GLY A 319 8.75 8.69 12.10
C GLY A 319 9.32 8.01 10.85
N CYS A 320 10.64 8.08 10.61
CA CYS A 320 11.31 7.54 9.43
C CYS A 320 12.33 6.46 9.82
N LEU A 321 12.67 5.58 8.87
CA LEU A 321 13.74 4.61 9.07
C LEU A 321 15.12 5.30 9.06
N PRO A 322 16.15 4.73 9.70
CA PRO A 322 17.53 5.15 9.49
C PRO A 322 17.89 5.13 7.99
N THR A 323 18.71 6.08 7.54
CA THR A 323 19.05 6.27 6.11
C THR A 323 19.57 4.99 5.44
N GLU A 324 20.42 4.22 6.12
CA GLU A 324 20.92 2.95 5.59
C GLU A 324 19.81 1.92 5.36
N ALA A 325 18.83 1.87 6.27
CA ALA A 325 17.67 0.99 6.13
C ALA A 325 16.70 1.47 5.05
N GLU A 326 16.52 2.78 4.88
CA GLU A 326 15.77 3.37 3.76
C GLU A 326 16.39 2.96 2.41
N ASN A 327 17.71 3.12 2.27
CA ASN A 327 18.44 2.77 1.05
C ASN A 327 18.40 1.28 0.75
N HIS A 328 18.64 0.42 1.74
CA HIS A 328 18.54 -1.02 1.58
C HIS A 328 17.12 -1.41 1.16
N PHE A 329 16.09 -0.88 1.83
CA PHE A 329 14.71 -1.19 1.48
C PHE A 329 14.39 -0.74 0.04
N GLN A 330 14.81 0.46 -0.36
CA GLN A 330 14.64 0.94 -1.73
C GLN A 330 15.31 0.01 -2.76
N GLN A 331 16.55 -0.42 -2.53
CA GLN A 331 17.26 -1.36 -3.40
C GLN A 331 16.53 -2.70 -3.50
N ALA A 332 15.99 -3.20 -2.39
CA ALA A 332 15.17 -4.42 -2.40
C ALA A 332 13.92 -4.23 -3.27
N LEU A 333 13.25 -3.07 -3.20
CA LEU A 333 12.10 -2.77 -4.05
C LEU A 333 12.46 -2.68 -5.54
N PHE A 334 13.64 -2.18 -5.90
CA PHE A 334 14.12 -2.20 -7.28
C PHE A 334 14.35 -3.60 -7.84
N SER A 335 14.58 -4.60 -6.98
CA SER A 335 14.70 -5.99 -7.42
C SER A 335 13.37 -6.56 -7.94
N ILE A 336 12.22 -6.01 -7.51
CA ILE A 336 10.89 -6.51 -7.91
C ILE A 336 10.67 -6.34 -9.42
N SER A 337 11.15 -5.25 -10.01
CA SER A 337 10.97 -4.98 -11.45
C SER A 337 11.71 -5.98 -12.34
N LYS A 338 12.71 -6.68 -11.80
CA LYS A 338 13.52 -7.70 -12.46
C LYS A 338 12.87 -9.09 -12.46
N ILE A 339 11.72 -9.27 -11.80
CA ILE A 339 11.03 -10.55 -11.74
C ILE A 339 10.22 -10.73 -13.02
N GLU A 340 10.61 -11.69 -13.87
CA GLU A 340 10.00 -11.86 -15.19
C GLU A 340 9.17 -13.14 -15.37
N ASP A 341 9.14 -14.00 -14.36
CA ASP A 341 8.44 -15.27 -14.42
C ASP A 341 7.96 -15.73 -13.04
N PHE A 342 7.06 -16.74 -13.05
CA PHE A 342 6.50 -17.31 -11.83
C PHE A 342 7.54 -18.02 -10.97
N LYS A 343 8.59 -18.63 -11.55
CA LYS A 343 9.60 -19.35 -10.79
C LYS A 343 10.37 -18.39 -9.88
N SER A 344 10.86 -17.29 -10.45
CA SER A 344 11.55 -16.20 -9.76
C SER A 344 10.64 -15.55 -8.72
N TYR A 345 9.36 -15.33 -9.06
CA TYR A 345 8.37 -14.81 -8.13
C TYR A 345 8.13 -15.74 -6.93
N PHE A 346 7.86 -17.03 -7.17
CA PHE A 346 7.58 -18.01 -6.13
C PHE A 346 8.77 -18.21 -5.21
N ASN A 347 10.00 -18.24 -5.76
CA ASN A 347 11.22 -18.26 -4.97
C ASN A 347 11.34 -17.04 -4.05
N LEU A 348 11.07 -15.83 -4.55
CA LEU A 348 11.15 -14.61 -3.75
C LEU A 348 10.17 -14.64 -2.58
N ILE A 349 8.94 -15.09 -2.80
CA ILE A 349 7.91 -15.07 -1.76
C ILE A 349 7.97 -16.29 -0.82
N GLY A 350 8.89 -17.23 -1.06
CA GLY A 350 9.00 -18.47 -0.28
C GLY A 350 7.83 -19.43 -0.48
N TYR A 351 7.28 -19.49 -1.70
CA TYR A 351 6.21 -20.42 -2.07
C TYR A 351 6.82 -21.54 -2.93
N GLU A 352 6.79 -22.77 -2.45
CA GLU A 352 7.43 -23.89 -3.12
C GLU A 352 6.61 -24.39 -4.33
N VAL A 353 7.28 -24.48 -5.48
CA VAL A 353 6.75 -25.12 -6.70
C VAL A 353 7.87 -25.90 -7.36
N ASN A 354 7.62 -27.18 -7.65
CA ASN A 354 8.66 -28.13 -8.06
C ASN A 354 8.88 -28.17 -9.57
N SER A 355 7.94 -27.67 -10.38
CA SER A 355 8.05 -27.68 -11.84
C SER A 355 7.19 -26.62 -12.53
N GLU A 356 7.52 -26.33 -13.78
CA GLU A 356 6.70 -25.51 -14.66
C GLU A 356 5.31 -26.14 -14.89
N LYS A 357 5.26 -27.48 -14.94
CA LYS A 357 4.01 -28.23 -15.04
C LYS A 357 3.11 -27.98 -13.82
N GLU A 358 3.67 -28.02 -12.62
CA GLU A 358 2.93 -27.70 -11.39
C GLU A 358 2.40 -26.26 -11.40
N THR A 359 3.17 -25.30 -11.91
CA THR A 359 2.71 -23.92 -12.11
C THR A 359 1.51 -23.86 -13.06
N TYR A 360 1.59 -24.54 -14.20
CA TYR A 360 0.52 -24.59 -15.18
C TYR A 360 -0.76 -25.20 -14.59
N ASP A 361 -0.63 -26.32 -13.90
CA ASP A 361 -1.77 -27.02 -13.30
C ASP A 361 -2.42 -26.17 -12.20
N LYS A 362 -1.64 -25.39 -11.43
CA LYS A 362 -2.17 -24.39 -10.48
C LYS A 362 -2.97 -23.29 -11.18
N LEU A 363 -2.50 -22.79 -12.33
CA LEU A 363 -3.23 -21.77 -13.10
C LEU A 363 -4.55 -22.32 -13.65
N ILE A 364 -4.57 -23.57 -14.13
CA ILE A 364 -5.81 -24.24 -14.54
C ILE A 364 -6.77 -24.38 -13.35
N ALA A 365 -6.27 -24.86 -12.20
CA ALA A 365 -7.07 -25.01 -10.99
C ALA A 365 -7.64 -23.66 -10.54
N ALA A 366 -6.86 -22.57 -10.64
CA ALA A 366 -7.30 -21.23 -10.29
C ALA A 366 -8.50 -20.78 -11.14
N VAL A 367 -8.49 -21.06 -12.45
CA VAL A 367 -9.65 -20.77 -13.32
C VAL A 367 -10.88 -21.55 -12.85
N LYS A 368 -10.76 -22.86 -12.61
CA LYS A 368 -11.88 -23.67 -12.10
C LYS A 368 -12.42 -23.14 -10.76
N ASN A 369 -11.54 -22.88 -9.80
CA ASN A 369 -11.90 -22.37 -8.48
C ASN A 369 -12.57 -21.00 -8.56
N SER A 370 -12.03 -20.11 -9.40
CA SER A 370 -12.56 -18.77 -9.63
C SER A 370 -14.00 -18.82 -10.16
N ARG A 371 -14.31 -19.76 -11.07
CA ARG A 371 -15.68 -19.97 -11.55
C ARG A 371 -16.60 -20.52 -10.47
N GLN A 372 -16.14 -21.53 -9.73
CA GLN A 372 -16.90 -22.13 -8.62
C GLN A 372 -17.26 -21.08 -7.57
N LYS A 373 -16.29 -20.26 -7.17
CA LYS A 373 -16.45 -19.13 -6.22
C LYS A 373 -17.24 -17.94 -6.80
N GLY A 374 -17.56 -17.96 -8.10
CA GLY A 374 -18.31 -16.90 -8.78
C GLY A 374 -17.52 -15.59 -8.94
N TYR A 375 -16.19 -15.66 -8.94
CA TYR A 375 -15.33 -14.49 -9.18
C TYR A 375 -15.33 -14.08 -10.65
N HIS A 376 -15.60 -15.01 -11.55
CA HIS A 376 -15.93 -14.78 -12.94
C HIS A 376 -17.04 -15.74 -13.39
N GLY A 377 -17.72 -15.44 -14.50
CA GLY A 377 -18.65 -16.38 -15.14
C GLY A 377 -20.04 -16.56 -14.51
N ARG A 378 -20.46 -15.75 -13.51
CA ARG A 378 -21.85 -15.67 -13.03
C ARG A 378 -22.45 -14.28 -13.33
N ASP A 379 -23.49 -14.25 -14.18
CA ASP A 379 -24.49 -13.24 -14.60
C ASP A 379 -24.26 -11.70 -14.56
N ASP A 380 -24.90 -11.06 -15.56
CA ASP A 380 -25.13 -9.65 -15.93
C ASP A 380 -23.93 -8.68 -16.02
N ARG A 381 -23.01 -8.66 -15.05
CA ARG A 381 -21.78 -7.84 -15.18
C ARG A 381 -20.77 -8.46 -16.14
N SER A 382 -20.83 -9.78 -16.28
CA SER A 382 -20.16 -10.51 -17.36
C SER A 382 -20.89 -10.33 -18.69
N ALA A 383 -22.21 -10.11 -18.74
CA ALA A 383 -22.97 -9.99 -19.99
C ALA A 383 -22.66 -8.70 -20.76
N ILE A 384 -22.53 -7.56 -20.06
CA ILE A 384 -22.13 -6.27 -20.68
C ILE A 384 -20.71 -6.34 -21.25
N ARG A 385 -19.81 -7.09 -20.61
CA ARG A 385 -18.43 -7.31 -21.08
C ARG A 385 -18.28 -8.52 -22.01
N GLN A 386 -19.21 -9.48 -21.98
CA GLN A 386 -19.24 -10.63 -22.89
C GLN A 386 -19.53 -10.20 -24.33
N LYS A 387 -20.27 -9.10 -24.54
CA LYS A 387 -20.39 -8.48 -25.86
C LYS A 387 -19.04 -8.00 -26.42
N GLU A 388 -18.12 -7.51 -25.58
CA GLU A 388 -16.75 -7.21 -26.01
C GLU A 388 -15.94 -8.51 -26.24
N VAL A 389 -16.16 -9.55 -25.43
CA VAL A 389 -15.51 -10.86 -25.60
C VAL A 389 -15.94 -11.58 -26.88
N GLU A 390 -17.21 -11.49 -27.31
CA GLU A 390 -17.68 -12.09 -28.57
C GLU A 390 -17.11 -11.39 -29.81
N VAL A 391 -16.94 -10.05 -29.77
CA VAL A 391 -16.28 -9.29 -30.84
C VAL A 391 -14.77 -9.61 -30.92
N VAL A 392 -14.14 -9.90 -29.79
CA VAL A 392 -12.70 -10.20 -29.70
C VAL A 392 -12.37 -11.68 -30.01
N ALA A 393 -13.31 -12.60 -29.76
CA ALA A 393 -13.15 -14.04 -30.03
C ALA A 393 -12.96 -14.37 -31.52
N ASP A 394 -13.42 -13.50 -32.43
CA ASP A 394 -13.24 -13.66 -33.88
C ASP A 394 -11.81 -13.35 -34.36
N MET A 395 -10.92 -12.85 -33.49
CA MET A 395 -9.50 -12.60 -33.80
C MET A 395 -8.51 -13.45 -32.95
N SER A 396 -9.01 -14.48 -32.26
CA SER A 396 -8.32 -15.17 -31.17
C SER A 396 -7.00 -15.88 -31.53
N GLU A 397 -6.89 -16.48 -32.72
CA GLU A 397 -5.74 -17.33 -33.09
C GLU A 397 -4.41 -16.54 -33.25
N SER A 398 -4.45 -15.29 -33.70
CA SER A 398 -3.23 -14.48 -33.87
C SER A 398 -2.81 -13.71 -32.61
N ARG A 399 -3.69 -13.62 -31.61
CA ARG A 399 -3.58 -12.63 -30.54
C ARG A 399 -2.68 -13.08 -29.38
N LEU A 400 -2.75 -14.34 -28.95
CA LEU A 400 -1.85 -14.85 -27.91
C LEU A 400 -0.40 -14.81 -28.38
N LEU A 401 -0.12 -15.26 -29.61
CA LEU A 401 1.23 -15.21 -30.17
C LEU A 401 1.72 -13.76 -30.34
N LYS A 402 0.87 -12.85 -30.84
CA LYS A 402 1.17 -11.41 -30.87
C LYS A 402 1.44 -10.83 -29.49
N LEU A 403 0.70 -11.23 -28.46
CA LEU A 403 0.95 -10.79 -27.09
C LEU A 403 2.28 -11.34 -26.56
N VAL A 404 2.61 -12.59 -26.84
CA VAL A 404 3.94 -13.15 -26.52
C VAL A 404 5.03 -12.32 -27.20
N THR A 405 4.89 -12.03 -28.50
CA THR A 405 5.83 -11.20 -29.25
C THR A 405 5.89 -9.77 -28.70
N GLN A 406 4.77 -9.11 -28.43
CA GLN A 406 4.72 -7.77 -27.82
C GLN A 406 5.39 -7.75 -26.43
N PHE A 407 5.17 -8.77 -25.61
CA PHE A 407 5.83 -8.89 -24.32
C PHE A 407 7.30 -9.30 -24.43
N CYS A 408 7.75 -9.86 -25.55
CA CYS A 408 9.17 -10.07 -25.86
C CYS A 408 9.82 -8.78 -26.35
N ASP A 409 9.18 -8.06 -27.28
CA ASP A 409 9.71 -6.87 -27.94
C ASP A 409 9.76 -5.67 -26.97
N ALA A 410 8.76 -5.52 -26.10
CA ALA A 410 8.78 -4.52 -25.02
C ALA A 410 9.92 -4.74 -24.00
N LYS A 411 10.59 -5.90 -24.02
CA LYS A 411 11.81 -6.15 -23.23
C LYS A 411 13.07 -5.67 -23.93
N ILE A 412 13.09 -5.58 -25.26
CA ILE A 412 14.26 -5.14 -26.04
C ILE A 412 14.42 -3.61 -25.96
N GLU A 413 13.32 -2.85 -25.84
CA GLU A 413 13.36 -1.39 -25.63
C GLU A 413 13.81 -0.96 -24.22
N ARG A 414 13.95 -1.91 -23.27
CA ARG A 414 14.57 -1.64 -21.96
C ARG A 414 16.10 -1.68 -22.10
N GLU A 415 16.66 -0.79 -22.91
CA GLU A 415 18.11 -0.64 -23.05
C GLU A 415 18.75 -0.22 -21.72
N GLU A 416 19.94 -0.78 -21.51
CA GLU A 416 20.79 -0.68 -20.33
C GLU A 416 20.97 0.78 -19.86
N PHE A 417 20.43 1.09 -18.68
CA PHE A 417 20.84 2.29 -17.97
C PHE A 417 22.22 2.03 -17.35
N LYS A 418 23.27 2.53 -18.01
CA LYS A 418 24.59 2.64 -17.39
C LYS A 418 24.47 3.59 -16.19
N PRO A 419 24.90 3.20 -14.98
CA PRO A 419 24.96 4.13 -13.87
C PRO A 419 25.89 5.28 -14.26
N ASP A 420 25.43 6.53 -14.07
CA ASP A 420 26.26 7.71 -14.27
C ASP A 420 27.53 7.58 -13.41
N ASP A 421 28.68 7.65 -14.06
CA ASP A 421 29.99 7.65 -13.43
C ASP A 421 30.06 8.80 -12.41
N ALA A 422 30.03 8.44 -11.13
CA ALA A 422 30.32 9.33 -10.03
C ALA A 422 31.84 9.56 -9.92
N GLU A 423 32.44 10.20 -10.93
CA GLU A 423 33.79 10.74 -10.85
C GLU A 423 33.87 12.06 -11.63
N SER A 424 33.78 13.18 -10.90
CA SER A 424 34.62 14.39 -11.10
C SER A 424 33.96 15.64 -10.50
N VAL A 425 34.13 15.85 -9.19
CA VAL A 425 34.45 17.19 -8.69
C VAL A 425 35.43 17.01 -7.53
N ALA A 426 36.70 17.21 -7.83
CA ALA A 426 37.74 17.53 -6.84
C ALA A 426 37.55 18.96 -6.35
#